data_AF-A0A8H6MRC0-F1
#
_entry.id   AF-A0A8H6MRC0-F1
#
_cell.length_a   1.000
_cell.length_b   1.000
_cell.length_c   1.000
_cell.angle_alpha   90.00
_cell.angle_beta   90.00
_cell.angle_gamma   90.00
#
_symmetry.space_group_name_H-M   'P 1'
#
loop_
_entity.id
_entity.type
_entity.pdbx_description
1 polymer ?
#
loop_
_entity_poly.entity_id
_entity_poly.type
_entity_poly.pdbx_seq_one_letter_code
_entity_poly.pdbx_strand_id
1 'polypeptide(L)'
;MAYLSAGLLACLLAYTLTVSLPDLQERRNPRPAHSQLPPTIKNTFEHLRKLEDLGPAGDEIWNSEVLPREGGFLWVQANSTENREGWGITMFHALHCLQMVREVFKMAVVPSDHNESHYSQLSRRGSASHSHHVDPKHATHCFSYLYQVITCGADGTLERPQRKFDAQGRETSWVVNGAGVQHKCRDAQLLWDVVGTIPLDLPRSQPIMLSLIGLLTLLQPALAWLPTVGLSWGGDDRPPVRQDINDLVREGGPQLSLFVLALEEVQSRPEDAENSYFQIAGIHGFASKPYNDIPFPDPEESGYCAHYSITFPTWHRIYLLHFESVISQAALDIATRYAENDRNEYTQAAKSLRLPYWDWPSNSELPDVVTRENITVHAPEGRKEMANPLFAYRFHTDNRSNGLGPDYEEVKVPQTLRRPGTDGKSNHTAANNFLSQRQLMLLSVTHTCLTRIGIYNEFARMPSPFDPFDSNIEVLHNAIHNAAGGEGSQLTTTKFAAFDPLFWLHHANLDRVFAFWQVLNPTSIMVEERERSGELAGLDTGSFYLSTAFR
;
A
#
# COMPACT_ATOMS: atom_id res chain seq x y z
N MET A 1 -40.10 11.96 -60.76
CA MET A 1 -40.46 13.34 -60.33
C MET A 1 -41.90 13.27 -59.84
N ALA A 2 -42.31 13.52 -58.60
CA ALA A 2 -41.68 14.13 -57.45
C ALA A 2 -42.49 13.69 -56.21
N TYR A 3 -41.90 12.99 -55.25
CA TYR A 3 -42.46 12.75 -53.91
C TYR A 3 -41.35 12.42 -52.91
N LEU A 4 -40.32 13.28 -52.85
CA LEU A 4 -39.21 13.18 -51.89
C LEU A 4 -38.73 14.57 -51.45
N SER A 5 -39.67 15.51 -51.29
CA SER A 5 -39.35 16.90 -50.93
C SER A 5 -40.42 17.56 -50.04
N ALA A 6 -40.95 16.80 -49.07
CA ALA A 6 -41.88 17.34 -48.05
C ALA A 6 -41.52 16.95 -46.60
N GLY A 7 -40.50 16.12 -46.37
CA GLY A 7 -40.10 15.66 -45.03
C GLY A 7 -38.99 16.48 -44.36
N LEU A 8 -38.25 17.32 -45.11
CA LEU A 8 -37.06 18.02 -44.63
C LEU A 8 -37.27 19.52 -44.35
N LEU A 9 -38.47 20.06 -44.58
CA LEU A 9 -38.79 21.46 -44.31
C LEU A 9 -39.55 21.68 -42.98
N ALA A 10 -40.03 20.61 -42.33
CA ALA A 10 -40.79 20.71 -41.08
C ALA A 10 -39.92 20.74 -39.81
N CYS A 11 -38.66 20.29 -39.88
CA CYS A 11 -37.75 20.30 -38.72
C CYS A 11 -36.89 21.56 -38.59
N LEU A 12 -36.85 22.43 -39.62
CA LEU A 12 -36.04 23.67 -39.60
C LEU A 12 -36.83 24.93 -39.22
N LEU A 13 -38.16 24.85 -39.08
CA LEU A 13 -39.03 25.94 -38.65
C LEU A 13 -39.39 25.92 -37.15
N ALA A 14 -39.02 24.84 -36.44
CA ALA A 14 -39.23 24.73 -34.99
C ALA A 14 -38.07 25.32 -34.14
N TYR A 15 -36.99 25.78 -34.77
CA TYR A 15 -35.79 26.27 -34.07
C TYR A 15 -35.63 27.81 -34.08
N THR A 16 -36.55 28.57 -34.69
CA THR A 16 -36.36 30.03 -34.87
C THR A 16 -37.46 30.93 -34.28
N LEU A 17 -38.41 30.41 -33.49
CA LEU A 17 -39.46 31.24 -32.90
C LEU A 17 -39.77 30.89 -31.44
N THR A 18 -38.84 31.16 -30.52
CA THR A 18 -39.17 31.57 -29.13
C THR A 18 -38.00 32.37 -28.53
N VAL A 19 -37.83 33.62 -28.96
CA VAL A 19 -37.11 34.64 -28.19
C VAL A 19 -37.95 35.92 -28.19
N SER A 20 -38.13 36.50 -26.99
CA SER A 20 -38.78 37.80 -26.63
C SER A 20 -40.28 37.70 -26.32
N LEU A 21 -40.87 38.07 -25.18
CA LEU A 21 -40.62 38.84 -23.92
C LEU A 21 -41.87 38.55 -23.00
N PRO A 22 -42.08 39.12 -21.78
CA PRO A 22 -41.21 39.67 -20.73
C PRO A 22 -41.47 39.04 -19.33
N ASP A 23 -40.63 39.49 -18.40
CA ASP A 23 -40.58 39.32 -16.94
C ASP A 23 -41.95 39.36 -16.20
N LEU A 24 -42.24 38.30 -15.44
CA LEU A 24 -43.16 38.33 -14.29
C LEU A 24 -42.46 37.69 -13.08
N GLN A 25 -41.96 38.57 -12.23
CA GLN A 25 -41.38 38.30 -10.92
C GLN A 25 -42.35 37.50 -10.04
N GLU A 26 -42.04 36.23 -9.78
CA GLU A 26 -42.49 35.55 -8.57
C GLU A 26 -41.28 35.34 -7.65
N ARG A 27 -41.30 36.08 -6.53
CA ARG A 27 -40.25 36.12 -5.52
C ARG A 27 -39.98 34.74 -4.94
N ARG A 28 -38.92 34.07 -5.41
CA ARG A 28 -38.22 33.06 -4.62
C ARG A 28 -36.97 33.69 -4.05
N ASN A 29 -36.96 33.89 -2.73
CA ASN A 29 -35.75 34.18 -1.97
C ASN A 29 -34.60 33.27 -2.45
N PRO A 30 -33.42 33.82 -2.80
CA PRO A 30 -32.27 32.96 -3.05
C PRO A 30 -32.00 32.17 -1.76
N ARG A 31 -32.06 30.84 -1.86
CA ARG A 31 -31.41 29.98 -0.87
C ARG A 31 -29.95 30.43 -0.79
N PRO A 32 -29.38 30.62 0.42
CA PRO A 32 -27.96 30.88 0.52
C PRO A 32 -27.23 29.76 -0.22
N ALA A 33 -26.31 30.14 -1.10
CA ALA A 33 -25.43 29.21 -1.78
C ALA A 33 -24.91 28.21 -0.76
N HIS A 34 -25.04 26.91 -1.06
CA HIS A 34 -24.38 25.87 -0.30
C HIS A 34 -22.93 26.30 -0.06
N SER A 35 -22.55 26.41 1.21
CA SER A 35 -21.20 26.73 1.65
C SER A 35 -20.24 25.83 0.89
N GLN A 36 -19.54 26.38 -0.09
CA GLN A 36 -18.35 25.73 -0.62
C GLN A 36 -17.46 25.48 0.59
N LEU A 37 -17.11 24.21 0.82
CA LEU A 37 -16.06 23.88 1.78
C LEU A 37 -14.84 24.74 1.42
N PRO A 38 -14.10 25.27 2.41
CA PRO A 38 -12.90 26.03 2.12
C PRO A 38 -12.01 25.22 1.17
N PRO A 39 -11.35 25.88 0.21
CA PRO A 39 -10.48 25.19 -0.75
C PRO A 39 -9.43 24.38 0.01
N THR A 40 -9.27 23.10 -0.34
CA THR A 40 -8.20 22.28 0.22
C THR A 40 -6.88 22.81 -0.29
N ILE A 41 -5.98 23.16 0.62
CA ILE A 41 -4.64 23.65 0.30
C ILE A 41 -3.67 22.47 0.53
N LYS A 42 -2.87 22.13 -0.48
CA LYS A 42 -1.75 21.19 -0.29
C LYS A 42 -0.73 21.87 0.63
N ASN A 43 -0.48 21.28 1.79
CA ASN A 43 0.48 21.77 2.76
C ASN A 43 1.48 20.66 3.08
N THR A 44 2.76 20.90 2.81
CA THR A 44 3.84 19.97 3.12
C THR A 44 4.30 20.22 4.54
N PHE A 45 4.41 19.17 5.35
CA PHE A 45 4.88 19.33 6.72
C PHE A 45 6.39 19.55 6.71
N GLU A 46 6.83 20.54 7.48
CA GLU A 46 8.23 20.90 7.58
C GLU A 46 8.79 20.49 8.95
N HIS A 47 10.11 20.35 9.03
CA HIS A 47 10.79 20.25 10.32
C HIS A 47 10.76 21.60 11.04
N LEU A 48 9.73 21.79 11.85
CA LEU A 48 9.53 22.98 12.67
C LEU A 48 10.44 22.94 13.91
N ARG A 49 11.76 22.97 13.70
CA ARG A 49 12.78 22.91 14.77
C ARG A 49 12.57 23.96 15.87
N LYS A 50 11.98 25.10 15.52
CA LYS A 50 11.61 26.16 16.47
C LYS A 50 10.54 25.73 17.49
N LEU A 51 9.65 24.80 17.12
CA LEU A 51 8.63 24.23 18.00
C LEU A 51 9.16 23.02 18.79
N GLU A 52 10.33 22.50 18.43
CA GLU A 52 10.97 21.36 19.10
C GLU A 52 11.89 21.80 20.27
N ASP A 53 12.08 23.12 20.46
CA ASP A 53 12.83 23.69 21.58
C ASP A 53 11.98 23.70 22.86
N LEU A 54 12.52 23.18 23.96
CA LEU A 54 11.92 23.17 25.30
C LEU A 54 12.43 24.28 26.21
N GLY A 55 13.38 25.11 25.73
CA GLY A 55 13.93 26.26 26.45
C GLY A 55 13.05 27.51 26.37
N PRO A 56 13.48 28.62 27.01
CA PRO A 56 12.72 29.88 27.04
C PRO A 56 12.40 30.47 25.66
N ALA A 57 13.28 30.27 24.67
CA ALA A 57 13.04 30.70 23.30
C ALA A 57 11.90 29.89 22.65
N GLY A 58 11.92 28.57 22.80
CA GLY A 58 10.78 27.71 22.43
C GLY A 58 9.48 28.11 23.11
N ASP A 59 9.50 28.47 24.39
CA ASP A 59 8.30 28.92 25.10
C ASP A 59 7.72 30.21 24.54
N GLU A 60 8.57 31.18 24.18
CA GLU A 60 8.13 32.42 23.53
C GLU A 60 7.44 32.12 22.20
N ILE A 61 7.96 31.18 21.41
CA ILE A 61 7.39 30.76 20.13
C ILE A 61 6.06 30.04 20.33
N TRP A 62 5.97 29.10 21.29
CA TRP A 62 4.71 28.43 21.61
C TRP A 62 3.65 29.40 22.14
N ASN A 63 4.03 30.42 22.90
CA ASN A 63 3.11 31.42 23.42
C ASN A 63 2.65 32.45 22.38
N SER A 64 3.43 32.68 21.31
CA SER A 64 3.17 33.74 20.35
C SER A 64 2.73 33.27 18.96
N GLU A 65 3.08 32.05 18.56
CA GLU A 65 2.84 31.54 17.21
C GLU A 65 1.87 30.35 17.15
N VAL A 66 1.70 29.57 18.23
CA VAL A 66 0.81 28.39 18.22
C VAL A 66 -0.66 28.78 18.45
N LEU A 67 -0.90 29.86 19.19
CA LEU A 67 -2.25 30.41 19.40
C LEU A 67 -2.29 31.90 19.05
N PRO A 68 -3.43 32.41 18.53
CA PRO A 68 -3.64 33.84 18.39
C PRO A 68 -3.59 34.53 19.77
N ARG A 69 -3.20 35.82 19.80
CA ARG A 69 -3.17 36.63 21.04
C ARG A 69 -4.48 36.62 21.83
N GLU A 70 -5.60 36.43 21.14
CA GLU A 70 -6.96 36.39 21.71
C GLU A 70 -7.44 34.96 22.05
N GLY A 71 -6.55 33.96 22.07
CA GLY A 71 -6.85 32.60 22.54
C GLY A 71 -7.68 31.71 21.61
N GLY A 72 -7.90 32.12 20.36
CA GLY A 72 -8.64 31.32 19.37
C GLY A 72 -10.17 31.37 19.49
N PHE A 73 -10.70 32.43 20.10
CA PHE A 73 -12.15 32.65 20.30
C PHE A 73 -12.76 33.61 19.27
N LEU A 74 -14.00 33.34 18.87
CA LEU A 74 -14.90 34.28 18.21
C LEU A 74 -15.81 34.93 19.25
N TRP A 75 -15.73 36.25 19.36
CA TRP A 75 -16.53 37.03 20.30
C TRP A 75 -17.82 37.50 19.62
N VAL A 76 -18.96 36.95 20.04
CA VAL A 76 -20.29 37.23 19.49
C VAL A 76 -21.08 38.08 20.48
N GLN A 77 -21.75 39.12 20.00
CA GLN A 77 -22.62 39.95 20.83
C GLN A 77 -24.00 39.30 20.94
N ALA A 78 -24.39 38.85 22.14
CA ALA A 78 -25.72 38.30 22.38
C ALA A 78 -26.76 39.42 22.50
N ASN A 79 -27.99 39.19 22.02
CA ASN A 79 -29.05 40.20 21.99
C ASN A 79 -29.31 40.79 23.40
N SER A 80 -29.09 42.11 23.49
CA SER A 80 -29.53 43.07 24.51
C SER A 80 -28.80 43.20 25.86
N THR A 81 -27.55 42.77 26.02
CA THR A 81 -26.68 43.26 27.12
C THR A 81 -25.23 43.48 26.65
N GLU A 82 -24.47 44.32 27.36
CA GLU A 82 -23.05 44.66 27.07
C GLU A 82 -22.07 43.46 27.12
N ASN A 83 -22.55 42.24 27.30
CA ASN A 83 -21.71 41.05 27.43
C ASN A 83 -21.45 40.38 26.08
N ARG A 84 -20.17 40.34 25.70
CA ARG A 84 -19.66 39.55 24.56
C ARG A 84 -19.52 38.08 25.00
N GLU A 85 -19.99 37.15 24.18
CA GLU A 85 -19.88 35.71 24.40
C GLU A 85 -18.73 35.15 23.54
N GLY A 86 -17.75 34.49 24.16
CA GLY A 86 -16.63 33.86 23.45
C GLY A 86 -16.93 32.43 23.05
N TRP A 87 -16.92 32.15 21.75
CA TRP A 87 -17.06 30.81 21.16
C TRP A 87 -15.70 30.31 20.72
N GLY A 88 -15.29 29.12 21.16
CA GLY A 88 -14.00 28.55 20.76
C GLY A 88 -14.04 28.00 19.35
N ILE A 89 -12.92 28.07 18.62
CA ILE A 89 -12.74 27.32 17.37
C ILE A 89 -11.97 26.04 17.68
N THR A 90 -12.48 24.89 17.25
CA THR A 90 -11.95 23.56 17.61
C THR A 90 -10.47 23.36 17.31
N MET A 91 -9.98 23.81 16.14
CA MET A 91 -8.55 23.74 15.81
C MET A 91 -7.69 24.45 16.88
N PHE A 92 -8.06 25.67 17.29
CA PHE A 92 -7.31 26.42 18.30
C PHE A 92 -7.46 25.81 19.70
N HIS A 93 -8.62 25.23 20.01
CA HIS A 93 -8.80 24.50 21.27
C HIS A 93 -7.89 23.25 21.33
N ALA A 94 -7.75 22.50 20.23
CA ALA A 94 -6.83 21.37 20.14
C ALA A 94 -5.35 21.79 20.27
N LEU A 95 -4.96 22.91 19.65
CA LEU A 95 -3.62 23.49 19.80
C LEU A 95 -3.33 23.94 21.24
N HIS A 96 -4.33 24.52 21.93
CA HIS A 96 -4.23 24.88 23.34
C HIS A 96 -4.00 23.65 24.23
N CYS A 97 -4.74 22.56 24.01
CA CYS A 97 -4.52 21.31 24.73
C CYS A 97 -3.10 20.74 24.47
N LEU A 98 -2.63 20.79 23.21
CA LEU A 98 -1.28 20.34 22.86
C LEU A 98 -0.20 21.15 23.60
N GLN A 99 -0.36 22.47 23.68
CA GLN A 99 0.53 23.35 24.45
C GLN A 99 0.53 22.99 25.95
N MET A 100 -0.63 22.70 26.54
CA MET A 100 -0.70 22.26 27.95
C MET A 100 0.01 20.92 28.18
N VAL A 101 -0.12 19.97 27.25
CA VAL A 101 0.60 18.68 27.35
C VAL A 101 2.11 18.88 27.22
N ARG A 102 2.56 19.78 26.33
CA ARG A 102 3.99 20.15 26.22
C ARG A 102 4.52 20.72 27.54
N GLU A 103 3.79 21.62 28.21
CA GLU A 103 4.22 22.19 29.49
C GLU A 103 4.33 21.13 30.59
N VAL A 104 3.37 20.22 30.69
CA VAL A 104 3.43 19.10 31.65
C VAL A 104 4.59 18.17 31.34
N PHE A 105 4.83 17.85 30.07
CA PHE A 105 5.99 17.06 29.65
C PHE A 105 7.29 17.75 30.05
N LYS A 106 7.43 19.04 29.73
CA LYS A 106 8.59 19.85 30.07
C LYS A 106 8.86 19.88 31.57
N MET A 107 7.83 20.02 32.41
CA MET A 107 7.96 19.92 33.87
C MET A 107 8.46 18.55 34.35
N ALA A 108 8.21 17.48 33.59
CA ALA A 108 8.61 16.13 33.92
C ALA A 108 10.04 15.77 33.44
N VAL A 109 10.53 16.37 32.35
CA VAL A 109 11.85 16.05 31.77
C VAL A 109 12.92 17.14 31.93
N VAL A 110 12.55 18.38 32.29
CA VAL A 110 13.52 19.47 32.52
C VAL A 110 13.80 19.61 34.03
N PRO A 111 15.04 19.36 34.51
CA PRO A 111 15.39 19.52 35.91
C PRO A 111 15.25 20.98 36.37
N SER A 112 14.75 21.19 37.59
CA SER A 112 14.46 22.49 38.20
C SER A 112 15.68 23.36 38.56
N ASP A 113 16.90 22.98 38.16
CA ASP A 113 18.11 23.71 38.50
C ASP A 113 18.50 24.68 37.37
N HIS A 114 18.36 25.97 37.67
CA HIS A 114 18.72 27.11 36.82
C HIS A 114 20.23 27.22 36.54
N ASN A 115 20.80 26.28 35.79
CA ASN A 115 22.17 26.40 35.30
C ASN A 115 22.23 26.01 33.81
N GLU A 116 22.37 27.02 32.95
CA GLU A 116 22.31 26.95 31.47
C GLU A 116 23.40 26.09 30.81
N SER A 117 24.28 25.41 31.56
CA SER A 117 25.50 24.80 31.02
C SER A 117 25.43 23.30 30.70
N HIS A 118 24.29 22.62 30.88
CA HIS A 118 24.20 21.17 30.65
C HIS A 118 23.47 20.71 29.38
N TYR A 119 22.97 21.62 28.54
CA TYR A 119 22.18 21.26 27.36
C TYR A 119 22.99 20.68 26.18
N SER A 120 24.32 20.84 26.16
CA SER A 120 25.16 20.40 25.03
C SER A 120 25.81 19.02 25.20
N GLN A 121 25.72 18.38 26.37
CA GLN A 121 26.48 17.15 26.66
C GLN A 121 25.69 15.84 26.57
N LEU A 122 24.36 15.87 26.54
CA LEU A 122 23.56 14.66 26.29
C LEU A 122 23.58 14.20 24.81
N SER A 123 24.15 15.01 23.93
CA SER A 123 24.27 14.72 22.49
C SER A 123 25.48 13.84 22.13
N ARG A 124 26.31 13.40 23.09
CA ARG A 124 27.61 12.76 22.78
C ARG A 124 27.96 11.44 23.47
N ARG A 125 27.04 10.77 24.17
CA ARG A 125 27.27 9.39 24.63
C ARG A 125 26.20 8.45 24.11
N GLY A 126 26.48 7.84 22.97
CA GLY A 126 25.99 6.49 22.71
C GLY A 126 26.70 5.53 23.64
N SER A 127 25.95 4.78 24.44
CA SER A 127 26.19 3.36 24.70
C SER A 127 25.07 2.77 25.55
N ALA A 128 24.50 1.69 25.02
CA ALA A 128 23.88 0.54 25.67
C ALA A 128 23.52 0.63 27.17
N SER A 129 22.22 0.58 27.48
CA SER A 129 21.62 -0.33 28.46
C SER A 129 20.11 -0.08 28.59
N HIS A 130 19.34 -1.14 28.82
CA HIS A 130 17.88 -1.18 28.89
C HIS A 130 17.25 -0.27 29.98
N SER A 131 16.32 0.59 29.58
CA SER A 131 15.12 1.03 30.35
C SER A 131 14.30 2.01 29.52
N HIS A 132 12.96 1.94 29.63
CA HIS A 132 11.97 2.72 28.87
C HIS A 132 12.03 4.24 29.17
N HIS A 133 13.08 4.92 28.73
CA HIS A 133 13.13 6.38 28.75
C HIS A 133 12.64 6.91 27.41
N VAL A 134 11.54 7.65 27.42
CA VAL A 134 11.06 8.45 26.29
C VAL A 134 12.19 9.37 25.87
N ASP A 135 12.71 9.19 24.65
CA ASP A 135 13.73 10.08 24.10
C ASP A 135 13.13 11.49 24.01
N PRO A 136 13.67 12.49 24.75
CA PRO A 136 13.16 13.85 24.71
C PRO A 136 13.16 14.44 23.30
N LYS A 137 14.08 14.01 22.42
CA LYS A 137 14.10 14.43 21.01
C LYS A 137 12.93 13.84 20.21
N HIS A 138 12.52 12.63 20.53
CA HIS A 138 11.38 11.99 19.90
C HIS A 138 10.08 12.71 20.33
N ALA A 139 9.94 13.02 21.61
CA ALA A 139 8.77 13.72 22.14
C ALA A 139 8.64 15.16 21.59
N THR A 140 9.74 15.90 21.47
CA THR A 140 9.70 17.27 20.92
C THR A 140 9.32 17.28 19.44
N HIS A 141 9.81 16.30 18.67
CA HIS A 141 9.36 16.07 17.31
C HIS A 141 7.86 15.68 17.23
N CYS A 142 7.36 14.86 18.17
CA CYS A 142 5.93 14.54 18.23
C CYS A 142 5.06 15.80 18.44
N PHE A 143 5.50 16.75 19.27
CA PHE A 143 4.75 18.01 19.47
C PHE A 143 4.70 18.87 18.20
N SER A 144 5.82 18.99 17.48
CA SER A 144 5.85 19.74 16.22
C SER A 144 5.03 19.06 15.11
N TYR A 145 4.99 17.72 15.09
CA TYR A 145 4.15 16.95 14.19
C TYR A 145 2.65 17.09 14.51
N LEU A 146 2.25 16.93 15.77
CA LEU A 146 0.85 17.06 16.20
C LEU A 146 0.29 18.46 15.94
N TYR A 147 1.12 19.51 16.11
CA TYR A 147 0.77 20.88 15.71
C TYR A 147 0.39 20.94 14.22
N GLN A 148 1.18 20.32 13.35
CA GLN A 148 0.93 20.29 11.90
C GLN A 148 -0.29 19.44 11.55
N VAL A 149 -0.54 18.31 12.23
CA VAL A 149 -1.74 17.49 12.03
C VAL A 149 -3.02 18.26 12.41
N ILE A 150 -3.02 18.93 13.55
CA ILE A 150 -4.17 19.73 14.02
C ILE A 150 -4.45 20.88 13.05
N THR A 151 -3.42 21.59 12.60
CA THR A 151 -3.56 22.71 11.65
C THR A 151 -3.90 22.25 10.23
N CYS A 152 -3.51 21.05 9.82
CA CYS A 152 -3.89 20.45 8.54
C CYS A 152 -5.36 20.00 8.53
N GLY A 153 -5.85 19.46 9.65
CA GLY A 153 -7.26 19.13 9.82
C GLY A 153 -8.16 20.39 9.89
N ALA A 154 -7.63 21.48 10.46
CA ALA A 154 -8.25 22.80 10.55
C ALA A 154 -9.76 22.77 10.87
N ASP A 155 -10.16 22.00 11.88
CA ASP A 155 -11.56 21.92 12.28
C ASP A 155 -12.07 23.29 12.74
N GLY A 156 -12.85 23.95 11.89
CA GLY A 156 -13.45 25.25 12.12
C GLY A 156 -14.76 25.21 12.91
N THR A 157 -15.12 24.07 13.50
CA THR A 157 -16.33 23.93 14.30
C THR A 157 -16.33 24.93 15.46
N LEU A 158 -17.47 25.57 15.68
CA LEU A 158 -17.65 26.56 16.75
C LEU A 158 -18.15 25.86 18.01
N GLU A 159 -17.35 25.93 19.05
CA GLU A 159 -17.64 25.36 20.35
C GLU A 159 -18.26 26.40 21.27
N ARG A 160 -19.50 26.13 21.68
CA ARG A 160 -20.26 27.05 22.53
C ARG A 160 -19.72 27.00 23.98
N PRO A 161 -19.61 28.15 24.67
CA PRO A 161 -19.23 28.17 26.07
C PRO A 161 -20.30 27.53 26.96
N GLN A 162 -19.88 26.61 27.81
CA GLN A 162 -20.70 26.03 28.88
C GLN A 162 -20.62 26.90 30.13
N ARG A 163 -21.77 27.40 30.57
CA ARG A 163 -21.88 28.34 31.71
C ARG A 163 -22.19 27.60 32.99
N LYS A 164 -21.49 27.93 34.07
CA LYS A 164 -21.75 27.47 35.43
C LYS A 164 -22.51 28.53 36.18
N PHE A 165 -23.53 28.11 36.92
CA PHE A 165 -24.39 28.99 37.72
C PHE A 165 -24.30 28.60 39.20
N ASP A 166 -24.34 29.57 40.11
CA ASP A 166 -24.49 29.31 41.54
C ASP A 166 -25.91 28.81 41.88
N ALA A 167 -26.12 28.42 43.14
CA ALA A 167 -27.42 27.93 43.62
C ALA A 167 -28.54 28.99 43.53
N GLN A 168 -28.21 30.26 43.29
CA GLN A 168 -29.13 31.38 43.11
C GLN A 168 -29.36 31.73 41.63
N GLY A 169 -28.80 30.94 40.69
CA GLY A 169 -28.96 31.13 39.26
C GLY A 169 -28.09 32.22 38.64
N ARG A 170 -27.08 32.72 39.35
CA ARG A 170 -26.13 33.71 38.82
C ARG A 170 -24.93 33.01 38.19
N GLU A 171 -24.52 33.46 37.01
CA GLU A 171 -23.37 32.90 36.30
C GLU A 171 -22.08 33.15 37.08
N THR A 172 -21.31 32.09 37.36
CA THR A 172 -20.07 32.15 38.14
C THR A 172 -18.82 31.99 37.29
N SER A 173 -18.89 31.19 36.22
CA SER A 173 -17.81 31.03 35.23
C SER A 173 -18.33 30.37 33.97
N TRP A 174 -17.55 30.44 32.89
CA TRP A 174 -17.80 29.70 31.65
C TRP A 174 -16.55 28.93 31.23
N VAL A 175 -16.74 27.80 30.53
CA VAL A 175 -15.66 26.97 29.99
C VAL A 175 -16.02 26.48 28.60
N VAL A 176 -15.05 26.43 27.70
CA VAL A 176 -15.17 25.72 26.41
C VAL A 176 -14.46 24.38 26.58
N ASN A 177 -15.21 23.29 26.49
CA ASN A 177 -14.70 21.92 26.73
C ASN A 177 -15.10 20.94 25.61
N GLY A 178 -15.64 21.44 24.50
CA GLY A 178 -16.14 20.64 23.38
C GLY A 178 -17.36 19.77 23.67
N ALA A 179 -17.82 19.64 24.91
CA ALA A 179 -18.88 18.70 25.27
C ALA A 179 -20.24 19.14 24.71
N GLY A 180 -20.90 18.24 23.97
CA GLY A 180 -22.21 18.49 23.34
C GLY A 180 -22.16 19.26 22.01
N VAL A 181 -20.97 19.52 21.45
CA VAL A 181 -20.79 20.16 20.14
C VAL A 181 -20.70 19.07 19.07
N GLN A 182 -21.44 19.24 17.97
CA GLN A 182 -21.41 18.29 16.85
C GLN A 182 -20.34 18.71 15.83
N HIS A 183 -19.42 17.79 15.54
CA HIS A 183 -18.37 17.95 14.54
C HIS A 183 -18.73 17.16 13.28
N LYS A 184 -18.34 17.65 12.11
CA LYS A 184 -18.41 16.89 10.85
C LYS A 184 -17.11 16.10 10.67
N CYS A 185 -16.97 15.03 11.43
CA CYS A 185 -15.83 14.13 11.32
C CYS A 185 -15.97 13.21 10.12
N ARG A 186 -14.84 12.72 9.58
CA ARG A 186 -14.87 11.45 8.84
C ARG A 186 -15.27 10.35 9.83
N ASP A 187 -16.09 9.41 9.38
CA ASP A 187 -16.57 8.35 10.25
C ASP A 187 -15.41 7.47 10.72
N ALA A 188 -15.08 7.57 12.01
CA ALA A 188 -14.02 6.80 12.64
C ALA A 188 -14.48 5.37 13.01
N GLN A 189 -15.79 5.09 13.04
CA GLN A 189 -16.28 3.73 13.25
C GLN A 189 -15.82 2.82 12.12
N LEU A 190 -15.74 3.31 10.88
CA LEU A 190 -15.11 2.57 9.78
C LEU A 190 -13.66 2.17 10.06
N LEU A 191 -12.91 2.92 10.87
CA LEU A 191 -11.54 2.59 11.28
C LEU A 191 -11.52 1.60 12.45
N TRP A 192 -12.49 1.69 13.37
CA TRP A 192 -12.65 0.75 14.48
C TRP A 192 -13.25 -0.60 14.03
N ASP A 193 -14.15 -0.60 13.06
CA ASP A 193 -14.84 -1.78 12.50
C ASP A 193 -13.87 -2.62 11.66
N VAL A 194 -13.00 -1.98 10.89
CA VAL A 194 -11.88 -2.64 10.19
C VAL A 194 -10.89 -3.28 11.17
N VAL A 195 -10.74 -2.72 12.37
CA VAL A 195 -9.87 -3.25 13.44
C VAL A 195 -10.61 -4.27 14.34
N GLY A 196 -11.94 -4.25 14.40
CA GLY A 196 -12.73 -4.94 15.42
C GLY A 196 -13.48 -6.21 14.97
N THR A 197 -14.08 -6.25 13.78
CA THR A 197 -14.77 -7.43 13.22
C THR A 197 -15.28 -7.07 11.83
N ILE A 198 -14.94 -7.83 10.79
CA ILE A 198 -15.54 -7.67 9.45
C ILE A 198 -16.59 -8.77 9.21
N PRO A 199 -17.90 -8.45 9.19
CA PRO A 199 -18.88 -9.19 8.40
C PRO A 199 -19.00 -8.55 7.01
N LEU A 200 -18.84 -9.37 5.97
CA LEU A 200 -19.00 -9.01 4.57
C LEU A 200 -20.48 -8.89 4.21
N ASP A 201 -20.96 -7.69 3.87
CA ASP A 201 -22.05 -7.52 2.91
C ASP A 201 -21.96 -6.13 2.27
N LEU A 202 -21.73 -6.09 0.95
CA LEU A 202 -21.77 -4.87 0.12
C LEU A 202 -22.91 -4.97 -0.91
N PRO A 203 -23.62 -3.86 -1.18
CA PRO A 203 -24.81 -3.86 -2.02
C PRO A 203 -24.50 -3.89 -3.52
N ARG A 204 -25.37 -4.60 -4.26
CA ARG A 204 -25.34 -4.82 -5.71
C ARG A 204 -25.62 -3.55 -6.52
N SER A 205 -24.81 -3.29 -7.54
CA SER A 205 -25.19 -2.51 -8.73
C SER A 205 -25.04 -3.36 -10.01
N GLN A 206 -25.97 -3.19 -10.94
CA GLN A 206 -26.23 -4.06 -12.09
C GLN A 206 -25.18 -4.00 -13.22
N PRO A 207 -25.03 -5.07 -14.03
CA PRO A 207 -24.04 -5.14 -15.10
C PRO A 207 -24.55 -4.59 -16.45
N ILE A 208 -23.65 -3.94 -17.19
CA ILE A 208 -23.79 -3.67 -18.63
C ILE A 208 -23.10 -4.81 -19.38
N MET A 209 -23.87 -5.50 -20.24
CA MET A 209 -23.41 -6.54 -21.17
C MET A 209 -22.35 -6.00 -22.13
N LEU A 210 -21.24 -6.73 -22.28
CA LEU A 210 -20.43 -6.71 -23.50
C LEU A 210 -19.96 -8.14 -23.81
N SER A 211 -20.67 -8.76 -24.74
CA SER A 211 -20.31 -10.00 -25.44
C SER A 211 -19.72 -9.65 -26.80
N LEU A 212 -18.57 -10.27 -27.13
CA LEU A 212 -17.81 -10.36 -28.40
C LEU A 212 -16.34 -10.06 -28.06
N ILE A 213 -15.42 -11.01 -28.08
CA ILE A 213 -14.89 -11.65 -29.30
C ILE A 213 -14.32 -13.02 -28.91
N GLY A 214 -14.89 -14.07 -29.50
CA GLY A 214 -14.23 -15.35 -29.70
C GLY A 214 -14.36 -15.67 -31.18
N LEU A 215 -13.30 -15.47 -31.95
CA LEU A 215 -12.98 -16.17 -33.20
C LEU A 215 -11.72 -15.52 -33.82
N LEU A 216 -10.54 -16.08 -33.51
CA LEU A 216 -9.34 -15.97 -34.35
C LEU A 216 -8.28 -16.97 -33.85
N THR A 217 -8.67 -18.24 -33.80
CA THR A 217 -7.72 -19.35 -33.83
C THR A 217 -7.97 -20.08 -35.13
N LEU A 218 -7.08 -19.93 -36.11
CA LEU A 218 -6.71 -20.94 -37.09
C LEU A 218 -5.65 -20.33 -38.03
N LEU A 219 -4.49 -21.01 -38.07
CA LEU A 219 -3.34 -20.85 -38.98
C LEU A 219 -2.30 -19.77 -38.61
N GLN A 220 -1.32 -20.14 -37.76
CA GLN A 220 0.10 -19.87 -38.00
C GLN A 220 0.98 -20.99 -37.38
N PRO A 221 2.13 -21.34 -37.99
CA PRO A 221 2.99 -22.42 -37.54
C PRO A 221 3.87 -21.97 -36.36
N ALA A 222 4.03 -22.87 -35.38
CA ALA A 222 5.08 -22.93 -34.35
C ALA A 222 5.96 -21.67 -34.13
N LEU A 223 5.46 -20.73 -33.33
CA LEU A 223 6.24 -20.03 -32.30
C LEU A 223 5.40 -20.16 -31.03
N ALA A 224 5.94 -20.81 -30.01
CA ALA A 224 5.23 -21.12 -28.77
C ALA A 224 5.21 -19.88 -27.87
N TRP A 225 4.44 -18.87 -28.23
CA TRP A 225 4.11 -17.77 -27.32
C TRP A 225 3.30 -18.34 -26.16
N LEU A 226 3.70 -18.11 -24.91
CA LEU A 226 2.92 -18.42 -23.72
C LEU A 226 2.05 -17.20 -23.35
N PRO A 227 0.79 -17.10 -23.83
CA PRO A 227 -0.04 -15.94 -23.57
C PRO A 227 -0.32 -15.81 -22.07
N THR A 228 -0.05 -14.64 -21.49
CA THR A 228 -0.32 -14.38 -20.06
C THR A 228 -1.78 -13.95 -19.88
N VAL A 229 -2.69 -14.92 -19.94
CA VAL A 229 -4.16 -14.68 -19.89
C VAL A 229 -4.81 -14.99 -18.54
N GLY A 230 -4.05 -15.48 -17.56
CA GLY A 230 -4.59 -16.03 -16.32
C GLY A 230 -5.38 -17.33 -16.54
N LEU A 231 -5.92 -17.92 -15.47
CA LEU A 231 -6.71 -19.16 -15.59
C LEU A 231 -8.16 -18.89 -15.96
N SER A 232 -8.66 -19.61 -16.96
CA SER A 232 -10.10 -19.73 -17.19
C SER A 232 -10.76 -20.45 -16.01
N TRP A 233 -11.70 -19.79 -15.31
CA TRP A 233 -12.49 -20.44 -14.26
C TRP A 233 -13.85 -20.85 -14.82
N GLY A 234 -14.16 -22.15 -14.73
CA GLY A 234 -15.26 -22.77 -15.45
C GLY A 234 -16.61 -22.73 -14.71
N GLY A 235 -17.17 -21.54 -14.44
CA GLY A 235 -18.64 -21.41 -14.35
C GLY A 235 -19.30 -20.76 -13.13
N ASP A 236 -18.58 -20.14 -12.19
CA ASP A 236 -19.21 -19.35 -11.11
C ASP A 236 -19.27 -17.85 -11.45
N ASP A 237 -20.27 -17.11 -10.93
CA ASP A 237 -20.39 -15.65 -11.15
C ASP A 237 -19.23 -14.82 -10.52
N ARG A 238 -18.35 -15.44 -9.72
CA ARG A 238 -17.20 -14.80 -9.06
C ARG A 238 -15.90 -15.55 -9.35
N PRO A 239 -14.82 -14.83 -9.72
CA PRO A 239 -13.51 -15.45 -9.89
C PRO A 239 -12.96 -15.95 -8.54
N PRO A 240 -12.20 -17.07 -8.51
CA PRO A 240 -11.50 -17.52 -7.31
C PRO A 240 -10.54 -16.46 -6.76
N VAL A 241 -10.41 -16.42 -5.43
CA VAL A 241 -9.62 -15.39 -4.72
C VAL A 241 -8.25 -15.92 -4.32
N ARG A 242 -7.24 -15.05 -4.31
CA ARG A 242 -5.97 -15.32 -3.62
C ARG A 242 -6.24 -15.32 -2.12
N GLN A 243 -5.80 -16.36 -1.42
CA GLN A 243 -6.00 -16.54 0.02
C GLN A 243 -4.71 -16.19 0.80
N ASP A 244 -4.83 -15.80 2.06
CA ASP A 244 -3.67 -15.70 2.95
C ASP A 244 -2.99 -17.08 3.08
N ILE A 245 -1.68 -17.13 2.95
CA ILE A 245 -0.89 -18.36 3.06
C ILE A 245 -1.06 -19.07 4.41
N ASN A 246 -1.23 -18.33 5.51
CA ASN A 246 -1.44 -18.90 6.83
C ASN A 246 -2.82 -19.55 6.92
N ASP A 247 -3.84 -18.97 6.28
CA ASP A 247 -5.17 -19.57 6.20
C ASP A 247 -5.17 -20.81 5.33
N LEU A 248 -4.52 -20.76 4.16
CA LEU A 248 -4.35 -21.93 3.29
C LEU A 248 -3.65 -23.09 4.01
N VAL A 249 -2.62 -22.79 4.81
CA VAL A 249 -1.91 -23.80 5.61
C VAL A 249 -2.76 -24.33 6.75
N ARG A 250 -3.51 -23.47 7.44
CA ARG A 250 -4.40 -23.82 8.55
C ARG A 250 -5.56 -24.71 8.08
N GLU A 251 -6.10 -24.43 6.91
CA GLU A 251 -7.17 -25.22 6.29
C GLU A 251 -6.63 -26.54 5.71
N GLY A 252 -5.42 -26.52 5.15
CA GLY A 252 -4.77 -27.69 4.60
C GLY A 252 -5.49 -28.23 3.36
N GLY A 253 -5.56 -29.56 3.25
CA GLY A 253 -6.34 -30.23 2.21
C GLY A 253 -5.78 -30.12 0.79
N PRO A 254 -6.65 -30.30 -0.22
CA PRO A 254 -6.24 -30.40 -1.63
C PRO A 254 -5.55 -29.15 -2.18
N GLN A 255 -6.01 -27.93 -1.84
CA GLN A 255 -5.40 -26.70 -2.35
C GLN A 255 -3.98 -26.48 -1.84
N LEU A 256 -3.74 -26.69 -0.53
CA LEU A 256 -2.38 -26.64 0.02
C LEU A 256 -1.49 -27.70 -0.62
N SER A 257 -1.98 -28.94 -0.74
CA SER A 257 -1.21 -30.04 -1.31
C SER A 257 -0.84 -29.75 -2.77
N LEU A 258 -1.78 -29.29 -3.58
CA LEU A 258 -1.53 -28.93 -4.97
C LEU A 258 -0.59 -27.73 -5.13
N PHE A 259 -0.73 -26.69 -4.30
CA PHE A 259 0.16 -25.54 -4.35
C PHE A 259 1.61 -25.94 -4.08
N VAL A 260 1.85 -26.73 -3.02
CA VAL A 260 3.18 -27.20 -2.65
C VAL A 260 3.76 -28.14 -3.71
N LEU A 261 2.97 -29.11 -4.20
CA LEU A 261 3.42 -30.04 -5.23
C LEU A 261 3.69 -29.35 -6.57
N ALA A 262 2.84 -28.39 -6.97
CA ALA A 262 3.04 -27.63 -8.19
C ALA A 262 4.28 -26.73 -8.10
N LEU A 263 4.50 -26.07 -6.96
CA LEU A 263 5.70 -25.27 -6.75
C LEU A 263 6.96 -26.12 -6.79
N GLU A 264 6.97 -27.29 -6.16
CA GLU A 264 8.10 -28.22 -6.24
C GLU A 264 8.32 -28.74 -7.67
N GLU A 265 7.27 -29.11 -8.40
CA GLU A 265 7.38 -29.57 -9.79
C GLU A 265 7.98 -28.47 -10.69
N VAL A 266 7.53 -27.22 -10.53
CA VAL A 266 8.03 -26.07 -11.29
C VAL A 266 9.47 -25.71 -10.90
N GLN A 267 9.82 -25.79 -9.62
CA GLN A 267 11.20 -25.61 -9.15
C GLN A 267 12.13 -26.69 -9.67
N SER A 268 11.66 -27.95 -9.78
CA SER A 268 12.44 -29.11 -10.23
C SER A 268 12.68 -29.19 -11.74
N ARG A 269 12.05 -28.32 -12.54
CA ARG A 269 12.27 -28.27 -13.99
C ARG A 269 13.74 -27.94 -14.30
N PRO A 270 14.28 -28.42 -15.44
CA PRO A 270 15.61 -27.99 -15.90
C PRO A 270 15.70 -26.46 -15.96
N GLU A 271 16.79 -25.89 -15.45
CA GLU A 271 16.96 -24.43 -15.33
C GLU A 271 16.99 -23.71 -16.69
N ASP A 272 17.23 -24.43 -17.78
CA ASP A 272 17.21 -23.91 -19.15
C ASP A 272 15.83 -23.97 -19.82
N ALA A 273 14.84 -24.62 -19.20
CA ALA A 273 13.46 -24.66 -19.68
C ALA A 273 12.75 -23.33 -19.42
N GLU A 274 12.06 -22.79 -20.43
CA GLU A 274 11.43 -21.47 -20.41
C GLU A 274 10.39 -21.28 -19.30
N ASN A 275 9.67 -22.35 -18.94
CA ASN A 275 8.69 -22.36 -17.86
C ASN A 275 9.23 -22.92 -16.53
N SER A 276 10.56 -23.00 -16.37
CA SER A 276 11.17 -23.37 -15.09
C SER A 276 11.07 -22.21 -14.09
N TYR A 277 11.10 -22.54 -12.80
CA TYR A 277 11.20 -21.51 -11.76
C TYR A 277 12.41 -20.60 -11.98
N PHE A 278 13.54 -21.15 -12.41
CA PHE A 278 14.77 -20.40 -12.67
C PHE A 278 14.58 -19.33 -13.73
N GLN A 279 14.04 -19.69 -14.91
CA GLN A 279 13.82 -18.74 -15.99
C GLN A 279 12.75 -17.70 -15.61
N ILE A 280 11.67 -18.13 -14.94
CA ILE A 280 10.60 -17.22 -14.52
C ILE A 280 11.11 -16.22 -13.47
N ALA A 281 11.84 -16.68 -12.44
CA ALA A 281 12.48 -15.80 -11.45
C ALA A 281 13.49 -14.84 -12.10
N GLY A 282 14.22 -15.32 -13.11
CA GLY A 282 15.18 -14.53 -13.87
C GLY A 282 14.58 -13.32 -14.59
N ILE A 283 13.29 -13.37 -14.97
CA ILE A 283 12.60 -12.23 -15.60
C ILE A 283 12.69 -10.96 -14.74
N HIS A 284 12.70 -11.09 -13.42
CA HIS A 284 12.75 -9.93 -12.53
C HIS A 284 14.03 -9.10 -12.74
N GLY A 285 15.19 -9.73 -12.55
CA GLY A 285 16.45 -9.00 -12.39
C GLY A 285 17.66 -9.66 -13.06
N PHE A 286 17.53 -10.89 -13.54
CA PHE A 286 18.65 -11.70 -14.01
C PHE A 286 18.17 -12.69 -15.09
N ALA A 287 18.06 -12.25 -16.35
CA ALA A 287 17.69 -13.17 -17.41
C ALA A 287 18.95 -13.78 -18.03
N SER A 288 19.16 -15.07 -17.77
CA SER A 288 20.25 -15.85 -18.40
C SER A 288 20.10 -15.94 -19.93
N LYS A 289 18.89 -15.67 -20.45
CA LYS A 289 18.52 -15.66 -21.87
C LYS A 289 17.45 -14.60 -22.11
N PRO A 290 17.27 -14.13 -23.36
CA PRO A 290 16.05 -13.45 -23.79
C PRO A 290 14.81 -14.23 -23.33
N TYR A 291 13.77 -13.53 -22.88
CA TYR A 291 12.51 -14.16 -22.47
C TYR A 291 11.44 -13.85 -23.51
N ASN A 292 10.74 -14.87 -24.04
CA ASN A 292 9.80 -14.73 -25.16
C ASN A 292 10.41 -13.93 -26.35
N ASP A 293 11.67 -14.23 -26.72
CA ASP A 293 12.44 -13.53 -27.77
C ASP A 293 12.68 -12.02 -27.54
N ILE A 294 12.34 -11.49 -26.37
CA ILE A 294 12.67 -10.10 -26.00
C ILE A 294 14.10 -10.06 -25.45
N PRO A 295 14.99 -9.21 -25.99
CA PRO A 295 16.34 -9.07 -25.47
C PRO A 295 16.35 -8.54 -24.03
N PHE A 296 17.26 -9.09 -23.22
CA PHE A 296 17.46 -8.60 -21.85
C PHE A 296 17.95 -7.14 -21.89
N PRO A 297 17.33 -6.22 -21.12
CA PRO A 297 17.90 -4.89 -20.89
C PRO A 297 19.30 -5.00 -20.28
N ASP A 298 20.09 -3.93 -20.39
CA ASP A 298 21.50 -3.91 -19.95
C ASP A 298 21.69 -4.54 -18.54
N PRO A 299 22.48 -5.63 -18.41
CA PRO A 299 22.69 -6.33 -17.15
C PRO A 299 23.32 -5.47 -16.04
N GLU A 300 23.92 -4.33 -16.37
CA GLU A 300 24.53 -3.42 -15.42
C GLU A 300 23.53 -2.43 -14.78
N GLU A 301 22.38 -2.16 -15.41
CA GLU A 301 21.47 -1.07 -14.97
C GLU A 301 20.11 -1.52 -14.42
N SER A 302 19.46 -2.55 -14.98
CA SER A 302 18.20 -3.13 -14.42
C SER A 302 17.74 -4.37 -15.22
N GLY A 303 17.10 -5.36 -14.56
CA GLY A 303 16.39 -6.44 -15.27
C GLY A 303 15.08 -5.96 -15.91
N TYR A 304 14.17 -6.87 -16.31
CA TYR A 304 12.88 -6.44 -16.88
C TYR A 304 11.96 -5.75 -15.86
N CYS A 305 12.22 -5.90 -14.56
CA CYS A 305 11.39 -5.33 -13.50
C CYS A 305 11.33 -3.81 -13.53
N ALA A 306 10.12 -3.27 -13.33
CA ALA A 306 9.91 -1.84 -13.14
C ALA A 306 10.10 -1.48 -11.65
N HIS A 307 11.15 -0.73 -11.33
CA HIS A 307 11.40 -0.11 -10.01
C HIS A 307 11.62 1.40 -10.19
N TYR A 308 11.32 2.19 -9.16
CA TYR A 308 11.32 3.66 -9.18
C TYR A 308 10.44 4.25 -10.30
N SER A 309 9.47 3.45 -10.76
CA SER A 309 8.70 3.67 -11.98
C SER A 309 7.20 3.60 -11.69
N ILE A 310 6.41 4.43 -12.37
CA ILE A 310 4.95 4.44 -12.25
C ILE A 310 4.32 3.12 -12.71
N THR A 311 5.04 2.29 -13.46
CA THR A 311 4.60 0.95 -13.85
C THR A 311 4.95 -0.15 -12.85
N PHE A 312 5.63 0.17 -11.72
CA PHE A 312 5.97 -0.79 -10.67
C PHE A 312 4.77 -1.70 -10.27
N PRO A 313 3.58 -1.18 -9.91
CA PRO A 313 2.48 -2.05 -9.48
C PRO A 313 1.91 -2.90 -10.62
N THR A 314 1.83 -2.34 -11.83
CA THR A 314 1.26 -3.00 -12.99
C THR A 314 2.17 -4.07 -13.58
N TRP A 315 3.49 -3.83 -13.58
CA TRP A 315 4.48 -4.80 -14.04
C TRP A 315 4.47 -6.03 -13.13
N HIS A 316 4.54 -5.83 -11.81
CA HIS A 316 4.51 -6.92 -10.84
C HIS A 316 3.19 -7.67 -10.86
N ARG A 317 2.05 -7.01 -11.11
CA ARG A 317 0.75 -7.70 -11.30
C ARG A 317 0.78 -8.70 -12.44
N ILE A 318 1.31 -8.31 -13.60
CA ILE A 318 1.40 -9.21 -14.77
C ILE A 318 2.43 -10.31 -14.51
N TYR A 319 3.53 -9.99 -13.84
CA TYR A 319 4.53 -10.97 -13.46
C TYR A 319 3.97 -12.06 -12.53
N LEU A 320 3.17 -11.66 -11.53
CA LEU A 320 2.43 -12.59 -10.67
C LEU A 320 1.42 -13.42 -11.45
N LEU A 321 0.72 -12.82 -12.42
CA LEU A 321 -0.23 -13.54 -13.27
C LEU A 321 0.47 -14.62 -14.10
N HIS A 322 1.66 -14.30 -14.63
CA HIS A 322 2.49 -15.26 -15.36
C HIS A 322 2.89 -16.43 -14.45
N PHE A 323 3.49 -16.15 -13.28
CA PHE A 323 3.88 -17.18 -12.31
C PHE A 323 2.68 -18.03 -11.85
N GLU A 324 1.56 -17.39 -11.51
CA GLU A 324 0.32 -18.06 -11.09
C GLU A 324 -0.20 -19.00 -12.18
N SER A 325 -0.10 -18.62 -13.46
CA SER A 325 -0.55 -19.46 -14.57
C SER A 325 0.29 -20.74 -14.70
N VAL A 326 1.61 -20.65 -14.55
CA VAL A 326 2.53 -21.80 -14.61
C VAL A 326 2.31 -22.75 -13.44
N ILE A 327 2.17 -22.21 -12.22
CA ILE A 327 1.87 -23.00 -11.01
C ILE A 327 0.52 -23.69 -11.14
N SER A 328 -0.49 -23.00 -11.63
CA SER A 328 -1.85 -23.56 -11.71
C SER A 328 -1.97 -24.59 -12.83
N GLN A 329 -1.25 -24.43 -13.94
CA GLN A 329 -1.15 -25.47 -14.95
C GLN A 329 -0.52 -26.73 -14.38
N ALA A 330 0.59 -26.61 -13.63
CA ALA A 330 1.20 -27.75 -12.93
C ALA A 330 0.22 -28.39 -11.94
N ALA A 331 -0.55 -27.60 -11.17
CA ALA A 331 -1.57 -28.10 -10.27
C ALA A 331 -2.68 -28.87 -11.00
N LEU A 332 -3.16 -28.37 -12.14
CA LEU A 332 -4.14 -29.07 -12.98
C LEU A 332 -3.58 -30.40 -13.50
N ASP A 333 -2.33 -30.41 -13.98
CA ASP A 333 -1.67 -31.60 -14.48
C ASP A 333 -1.48 -32.65 -13.36
N ILE A 334 -1.05 -32.23 -12.18
CA ILE A 334 -0.91 -33.09 -10.99
C ILE A 334 -2.27 -33.64 -10.55
N ALA A 335 -3.34 -32.83 -10.59
CA ALA A 335 -4.70 -33.27 -10.25
C ALA A 335 -5.16 -34.46 -11.12
N THR A 336 -4.74 -34.53 -12.39
CA THR A 336 -5.07 -35.66 -13.27
C THR A 336 -4.41 -36.99 -12.86
N ARG A 337 -3.37 -36.94 -12.03
CA ARG A 337 -2.58 -38.12 -11.61
C ARG A 337 -3.18 -38.81 -10.37
N TYR A 338 -4.08 -38.15 -9.64
CA TYR A 338 -4.73 -38.75 -8.47
C TYR A 338 -5.62 -39.96 -8.82
N ALA A 339 -5.75 -40.88 -7.88
CA ALA A 339 -6.69 -42.00 -7.98
C ALA A 339 -8.13 -41.51 -8.20
N GLU A 340 -8.98 -42.35 -8.81
CA GLU A 340 -10.36 -41.97 -9.18
C GLU A 340 -11.17 -41.39 -8.01
N ASN A 341 -10.98 -41.92 -6.80
CA ASN A 341 -11.69 -41.48 -5.60
C ASN A 341 -11.37 -40.02 -5.20
N ASP A 342 -10.15 -39.56 -5.45
CA ASP A 342 -9.68 -38.22 -5.05
C ASP A 342 -9.66 -37.24 -6.23
N ARG A 343 -9.58 -37.75 -7.46
CA ARG A 343 -9.35 -36.97 -8.69
C ARG A 343 -10.34 -35.82 -8.86
N ASN A 344 -11.62 -36.04 -8.57
CA ASN A 344 -12.62 -34.99 -8.72
C ASN A 344 -12.36 -33.83 -7.74
N GLU A 345 -12.11 -34.12 -6.47
CA GLU A 345 -11.83 -33.12 -5.44
C GLU A 345 -10.58 -32.29 -5.79
N TYR A 346 -9.48 -32.97 -6.15
CA TYR A 346 -8.24 -32.30 -6.53
C TYR A 346 -8.36 -31.52 -7.84
N THR A 347 -9.16 -32.00 -8.80
CA THR A 347 -9.42 -31.24 -10.04
C THR A 347 -10.19 -29.95 -9.77
N GLN A 348 -11.18 -29.97 -8.86
CA GLN A 348 -11.89 -28.75 -8.47
C GLN A 348 -10.99 -27.79 -7.70
N ALA A 349 -10.20 -28.32 -6.75
CA ALA A 349 -9.24 -27.54 -6.00
C ALA A 349 -8.18 -26.87 -6.90
N ALA A 350 -7.69 -27.57 -7.93
CA ALA A 350 -6.76 -27.02 -8.91
C ALA A 350 -7.37 -25.86 -9.72
N LYS A 351 -8.65 -25.95 -10.09
CA LYS A 351 -9.36 -24.88 -10.82
C LYS A 351 -9.56 -23.62 -9.97
N SER A 352 -9.78 -23.78 -8.67
CA SER A 352 -9.97 -22.67 -7.73
C SER A 352 -8.67 -22.17 -7.10
N LEU A 353 -7.56 -22.89 -7.23
CA LEU A 353 -6.26 -22.49 -6.68
C LEU A 353 -5.80 -21.17 -7.28
N ARG A 354 -5.35 -20.25 -6.44
CA ARG A 354 -4.69 -18.99 -6.80
C ARG A 354 -3.45 -18.80 -5.95
N LEU A 355 -2.51 -17.98 -6.39
CA LEU A 355 -1.27 -17.71 -5.68
C LEU A 355 -1.59 -17.09 -4.31
N PRO A 356 -1.21 -17.72 -3.18
CA PRO A 356 -1.48 -17.15 -1.87
C PRO A 356 -0.65 -15.88 -1.61
N TYR A 357 -1.15 -15.03 -0.70
CA TYR A 357 -0.47 -13.81 -0.27
C TYR A 357 -0.04 -13.88 1.20
N TRP A 358 0.93 -13.05 1.58
CA TRP A 358 1.36 -12.88 2.98
C TRP A 358 0.90 -11.51 3.53
N ASP A 359 -0.06 -11.50 4.46
CA ASP A 359 -0.62 -10.26 5.06
C ASP A 359 0.32 -9.64 6.12
N TRP A 360 1.49 -9.19 5.67
CA TRP A 360 2.47 -8.50 6.51
C TRP A 360 1.95 -7.21 7.20
N PRO A 361 0.95 -6.45 6.70
CA PRO A 361 0.41 -5.31 7.45
C PRO A 361 -0.32 -5.76 8.72
N SER A 362 -1.00 -6.92 8.68
CA SER A 362 -1.73 -7.47 9.82
C SER A 362 -0.82 -8.27 10.75
N ASN A 363 0.07 -9.08 10.17
CA ASN A 363 1.11 -9.82 10.89
C ASN A 363 2.40 -9.86 10.07
N SER A 364 3.37 -9.05 10.48
CA SER A 364 4.67 -8.93 9.81
C SER A 364 5.60 -10.12 10.02
N GLU A 365 5.28 -11.07 10.91
CA GLU A 365 6.10 -12.29 11.04
C GLU A 365 6.06 -13.10 9.74
N LEU A 366 7.17 -13.78 9.44
CA LEU A 366 7.25 -14.73 8.35
C LEU A 366 6.15 -15.79 8.53
N PRO A 367 5.42 -16.17 7.46
CA PRO A 367 4.48 -17.27 7.54
C PRO A 367 5.17 -18.53 8.03
N ASP A 368 4.57 -19.21 9.01
CA ASP A 368 5.13 -20.40 9.64
C ASP A 368 5.65 -21.42 8.62
N VAL A 369 4.88 -21.62 7.55
CA VAL A 369 5.21 -22.58 6.48
C VAL A 369 6.52 -22.23 5.78
N VAL A 370 6.88 -20.96 5.60
CA VAL A 370 8.13 -20.60 4.90
C VAL A 370 9.38 -20.80 5.76
N THR A 371 9.22 -21.10 7.05
CA THR A 371 10.33 -21.31 7.99
C THR A 371 10.66 -22.79 8.22
N ARG A 372 9.79 -23.71 7.76
CA ARG A 372 9.92 -25.16 7.97
C ARG A 372 10.66 -25.81 6.80
N GLU A 373 11.71 -26.57 7.10
CA GLU A 373 12.51 -27.26 6.06
C GLU A 373 11.73 -28.35 5.31
N ASN A 374 10.79 -29.01 6.00
CA ASN A 374 9.97 -30.09 5.45
C ASN A 374 8.48 -29.77 5.61
N ILE A 375 7.68 -30.35 4.70
CA ILE A 375 6.23 -30.27 4.71
C ILE A 375 5.63 -31.62 4.34
N THR A 376 4.48 -31.94 4.94
CA THR A 376 3.71 -33.14 4.59
C THR A 376 2.50 -32.75 3.77
N VAL A 377 2.33 -33.39 2.61
CA VAL A 377 1.20 -33.18 1.70
C VAL A 377 0.58 -34.52 1.31
N HIS A 378 -0.64 -34.48 0.76
CA HIS A 378 -1.22 -35.63 0.10
C HIS A 378 -0.87 -35.54 -1.39
N ALA A 379 0.00 -36.42 -1.88
CA ALA A 379 0.41 -36.51 -3.27
C ALA A 379 -0.42 -37.57 -4.02
N PRO A 380 -0.33 -37.68 -5.36
CA PRO A 380 -1.00 -38.73 -6.11
C PRO A 380 -0.69 -40.16 -5.62
N GLU A 381 0.52 -40.38 -5.08
CA GLU A 381 0.96 -41.65 -4.51
C GLU A 381 0.53 -41.85 -3.04
N GLY A 382 -0.17 -40.87 -2.46
CA GLY A 382 -0.59 -40.84 -1.07
C GLY A 382 0.19 -39.83 -0.23
N ARG A 383 0.14 -39.98 1.10
CA ARG A 383 0.80 -39.07 2.03
C ARG A 383 2.32 -39.07 1.84
N LYS A 384 2.90 -37.90 1.56
CA LYS A 384 4.33 -37.70 1.29
C LYS A 384 4.89 -36.60 2.19
N GLU A 385 5.95 -36.90 2.92
CA GLU A 385 6.82 -35.87 3.52
C GLU A 385 7.91 -35.51 2.51
N MET A 386 8.16 -34.23 2.32
CA MET A 386 9.11 -33.72 1.35
C MET A 386 9.78 -32.43 1.83
N ALA A 387 10.90 -32.09 1.20
CA ALA A 387 11.49 -30.76 1.35
C ALA A 387 10.47 -29.71 0.95
N ASN A 388 10.39 -28.64 1.73
CA ASN A 388 9.40 -27.60 1.52
C ASN A 388 9.89 -26.60 0.46
N PRO A 389 9.22 -26.51 -0.70
CA PRO A 389 9.64 -25.60 -1.78
C PRO A 389 9.42 -24.11 -1.43
N LEU A 390 8.72 -23.79 -0.32
CA LEU A 390 8.57 -22.43 0.20
C LEU A 390 9.72 -22.01 1.13
N PHE A 391 10.54 -22.96 1.59
CA PHE A 391 11.65 -22.68 2.51
C PHE A 391 12.78 -21.91 1.83
N ALA A 392 13.23 -22.41 0.67
CA ALA A 392 14.26 -21.81 -0.16
C ALA A 392 14.20 -22.42 -1.57
N TYR A 393 14.61 -21.65 -2.58
CA TYR A 393 14.90 -22.23 -3.89
C TYR A 393 16.33 -22.78 -3.91
N ARG A 394 16.52 -23.98 -4.47
CA ARG A 394 17.83 -24.63 -4.63
C ARG A 394 18.22 -24.62 -6.10
N PHE A 395 19.38 -24.06 -6.39
CA PHE A 395 19.93 -24.03 -7.75
C PHE A 395 20.36 -25.45 -8.16
N HIS A 396 20.06 -25.85 -9.39
CA HIS A 396 20.30 -27.23 -9.87
C HIS A 396 21.71 -27.42 -10.41
N THR A 397 22.20 -26.48 -11.20
CA THR A 397 23.60 -26.50 -11.66
C THR A 397 24.45 -25.55 -10.84
N ASP A 398 25.78 -25.70 -10.94
CA ASP A 398 26.68 -24.73 -10.33
C ASP A 398 26.33 -23.34 -10.87
N ASN A 399 26.28 -22.35 -9.99
CA ASN A 399 25.95 -20.98 -10.33
C ASN A 399 26.85 -20.43 -11.46
N ARG A 400 28.06 -20.99 -11.65
CA ARG A 400 28.95 -20.68 -12.79
C ARG A 400 28.46 -21.18 -14.14
N SER A 401 27.76 -22.32 -14.20
CA SER A 401 27.21 -22.88 -15.46
C SER A 401 25.90 -22.22 -15.89
N ASN A 402 25.18 -21.57 -14.97
CA ASN A 402 23.93 -20.86 -15.24
C ASN A 402 24.09 -19.44 -15.80
N GLY A 403 25.31 -19.02 -16.09
CA GLY A 403 25.57 -17.69 -16.64
C GLY A 403 25.50 -16.55 -15.61
N LEU A 404 25.56 -16.84 -14.30
CA LEU A 404 25.58 -15.81 -13.23
C LEU A 404 26.82 -14.90 -13.24
N GLY A 405 27.79 -15.15 -14.12
CA GLY A 405 28.87 -14.20 -14.44
C GLY A 405 29.68 -13.74 -13.22
N PRO A 406 30.24 -12.52 -13.21
CA PRO A 406 30.91 -11.94 -12.03
C PRO A 406 29.94 -11.57 -10.89
N ASP A 407 28.63 -11.44 -11.16
CA ASP A 407 27.58 -11.29 -10.14
C ASP A 407 27.45 -12.56 -9.24
N TYR A 408 28.08 -13.66 -9.64
CA TYR A 408 28.29 -14.88 -8.86
C TYR A 408 28.87 -14.63 -7.46
N GLU A 409 29.66 -13.58 -7.26
CA GLU A 409 30.21 -13.23 -5.93
C GLU A 409 29.10 -12.99 -4.89
N GLU A 410 27.88 -12.60 -5.32
CA GLU A 410 26.70 -12.37 -4.47
C GLU A 410 25.87 -13.64 -4.18
N VAL A 411 26.01 -14.69 -5.00
CA VAL A 411 25.22 -15.94 -4.92
C VAL A 411 26.13 -17.15 -4.61
N LYS A 412 27.07 -17.00 -3.66
CA LYS A 412 28.00 -18.08 -3.24
C LYS A 412 27.34 -19.28 -2.53
N VAL A 413 26.01 -19.36 -2.53
CA VAL A 413 25.22 -20.31 -1.75
C VAL A 413 24.32 -21.15 -2.67
N PRO A 414 24.20 -22.47 -2.44
CA PRO A 414 23.47 -23.38 -3.33
C PRO A 414 21.94 -23.20 -3.26
N GLN A 415 21.46 -22.31 -2.41
CA GLN A 415 20.06 -22.01 -2.21
C GLN A 415 19.87 -20.58 -1.74
N THR A 416 18.67 -20.03 -1.90
CA THR A 416 18.34 -18.70 -1.38
C THR A 416 18.37 -18.68 0.14
N LEU A 417 18.88 -17.59 0.71
CA LEU A 417 18.99 -17.42 2.16
C LEU A 417 18.22 -16.19 2.63
N ARG A 418 17.70 -16.22 3.87
CA ARG A 418 17.02 -15.10 4.53
C ARG A 418 17.74 -14.74 5.81
N ARG A 419 18.29 -13.54 5.87
CA ARG A 419 19.19 -13.03 6.93
C ARG A 419 20.26 -14.05 7.33
N PRO A 420 21.15 -14.45 6.42
CA PRO A 420 22.12 -15.49 6.73
C PRO A 420 22.95 -15.16 7.97
N GLY A 421 23.09 -16.14 8.86
CA GLY A 421 24.02 -16.07 9.99
C GLY A 421 25.47 -16.26 9.56
N THR A 422 26.40 -16.19 10.52
CA THR A 422 27.82 -16.51 10.28
C THR A 422 28.06 -17.97 9.89
N ASP A 423 27.06 -18.83 10.06
CA ASP A 423 27.06 -20.25 9.66
C ASP A 423 26.61 -20.48 8.21
N GLY A 424 26.26 -19.42 7.48
CA GLY A 424 25.82 -19.49 6.09
C GLY A 424 24.41 -20.08 5.90
N LYS A 425 23.56 -20.04 6.95
CA LYS A 425 22.17 -20.52 6.90
C LYS A 425 21.20 -19.39 7.18
N SER A 426 19.97 -19.51 6.66
CA SER A 426 18.88 -18.57 6.95
C SER A 426 18.63 -18.46 8.45
N ASN A 427 18.52 -17.23 8.95
CA ASN A 427 18.16 -16.94 10.33
C ASN A 427 16.76 -16.32 10.38
N HIS A 428 15.73 -17.17 10.37
CA HIS A 428 14.33 -16.73 10.39
C HIS A 428 13.96 -15.99 11.68
N THR A 429 14.60 -16.30 12.82
CA THR A 429 14.42 -15.55 14.07
C THR A 429 14.93 -14.11 13.91
N ALA A 430 16.09 -13.92 13.30
CA ALA A 430 16.59 -12.59 12.98
C ALA A 430 15.67 -11.88 11.99
N ALA A 431 15.18 -12.55 10.94
CA ALA A 431 14.21 -11.97 10.01
C ALA A 431 12.95 -11.46 10.75
N ASN A 432 12.33 -12.28 11.61
CA ASN A 432 11.16 -11.89 12.39
C ASN A 432 11.45 -10.74 13.37
N ASN A 433 12.64 -10.66 13.96
CA ASN A 433 13.02 -9.53 14.81
C ASN A 433 13.05 -8.20 14.02
N PHE A 434 13.51 -8.21 12.77
CA PHE A 434 13.54 -7.00 11.94
C PHE A 434 12.17 -6.66 11.34
N LEU A 435 11.36 -7.67 11.03
CA LEU A 435 9.99 -7.51 10.54
C LEU A 435 9.07 -6.94 11.63
N SER A 436 9.09 -7.51 12.83
CA SER A 436 8.30 -7.02 13.98
C SER A 436 8.63 -5.58 14.37
N GLN A 437 9.89 -5.17 14.28
CA GLN A 437 10.29 -3.76 14.48
C GLN A 437 9.67 -2.80 13.45
N ARG A 438 9.23 -3.31 12.30
CA ARG A 438 8.57 -2.55 11.22
C ARG A 438 7.06 -2.68 11.24
N GLN A 439 6.46 -3.50 12.10
CA GLN A 439 5.02 -3.75 12.13
C GLN A 439 4.17 -2.47 12.11
N LEU A 440 4.51 -1.49 12.97
CA LEU A 440 3.77 -0.23 13.05
C LEU A 440 3.95 0.63 11.79
N MET A 441 5.15 0.64 11.21
CA MET A 441 5.42 1.35 9.95
C MET A 441 4.65 0.72 8.80
N LEU A 442 4.71 -0.61 8.66
CA LEU A 442 4.02 -1.37 7.63
C LEU A 442 2.51 -1.12 7.70
N LEU A 443 1.92 -1.16 8.88
CA LEU A 443 0.50 -0.86 9.09
C LEU A 443 0.17 0.61 8.75
N SER A 444 0.94 1.55 9.29
CA SER A 444 0.73 2.99 9.11
C SER A 444 0.85 3.44 7.65
N VAL A 445 1.89 2.98 6.96
CA VAL A 445 2.14 3.32 5.55
C VAL A 445 1.13 2.62 4.64
N THR A 446 0.73 1.38 4.93
CA THR A 446 -0.38 0.71 4.20
C THR A 446 -1.67 1.50 4.35
N HIS A 447 -2.01 1.90 5.57
CA HIS A 447 -3.19 2.72 5.84
C HIS A 447 -3.12 4.08 5.13
N THR A 448 -1.96 4.73 5.14
CA THR A 448 -1.74 6.01 4.45
C THR A 448 -1.91 5.85 2.94
N CYS A 449 -1.33 4.80 2.35
CA CYS A 449 -1.50 4.49 0.94
C CYS A 449 -2.97 4.34 0.57
N LEU A 450 -3.74 3.58 1.36
CA LEU A 450 -5.15 3.32 1.07
C LEU A 450 -6.09 4.51 1.33
N THR A 451 -5.79 5.36 2.33
CA THR A 451 -6.76 6.36 2.82
C THR A 451 -6.39 7.81 2.54
N ARG A 452 -5.13 8.10 2.22
CA ARG A 452 -4.62 9.47 2.02
C ARG A 452 -4.13 9.73 0.61
N ILE A 453 -3.53 8.74 -0.04
CA ILE A 453 -2.92 8.90 -1.36
C ILE A 453 -3.96 8.60 -2.43
N GLY A 454 -4.46 9.63 -3.11
CA GLY A 454 -5.47 9.49 -4.15
C GLY A 454 -4.94 9.61 -5.58
N ILE A 455 -3.65 9.91 -5.74
CA ILE A 455 -3.01 10.10 -7.05
C ILE A 455 -2.16 8.88 -7.38
N TYR A 456 -2.39 8.29 -8.55
CA TYR A 456 -1.73 7.05 -8.98
C TYR A 456 -0.21 7.15 -8.93
N ASN A 457 0.37 8.20 -9.54
CA ASN A 457 1.82 8.36 -9.60
C ASN A 457 2.47 8.48 -8.21
N GLU A 458 1.80 9.14 -7.26
CA GLU A 458 2.26 9.26 -5.86
C GLU A 458 2.16 7.91 -5.13
N PHE A 459 1.15 7.10 -5.44
CA PHE A 459 0.99 5.76 -4.86
C PHE A 459 1.97 4.73 -5.45
N ALA A 460 2.19 4.77 -6.76
CA ALA A 460 2.74 3.67 -7.54
C ALA A 460 4.25 3.49 -7.42
N ARG A 461 4.98 4.54 -7.05
CA ARG A 461 6.44 4.52 -7.05
C ARG A 461 7.04 5.34 -5.93
N MET A 462 8.29 5.04 -5.63
CA MET A 462 9.18 5.92 -4.91
C MET A 462 9.61 7.10 -5.82
N PRO A 463 9.53 8.36 -5.36
CA PRO A 463 9.99 9.47 -6.18
C PRO A 463 11.51 9.51 -6.27
N SER A 464 11.98 10.23 -7.28
CA SER A 464 13.40 10.59 -7.45
C SER A 464 13.49 12.12 -7.36
N PRO A 465 14.25 12.68 -6.40
CA PRO A 465 15.10 12.00 -5.43
C PRO A 465 14.31 11.24 -4.34
N PHE A 466 14.95 10.22 -3.77
CA PHE A 466 14.39 9.40 -2.68
C PHE A 466 14.05 10.25 -1.45
N ASP A 467 12.82 10.11 -0.96
CA ASP A 467 12.41 10.59 0.36
C ASP A 467 12.11 9.37 1.27
N PRO A 468 12.88 9.14 2.35
CA PRO A 468 12.65 8.04 3.28
C PRO A 468 11.35 8.19 4.10
N PHE A 469 10.69 9.35 4.04
CA PHE A 469 9.44 9.64 4.74
C PHE A 469 8.21 9.57 3.83
N ASP A 470 8.40 9.33 2.53
CA ASP A 470 7.28 9.12 1.65
C ASP A 470 6.52 7.84 1.99
N SER A 471 5.21 7.92 1.81
CA SER A 471 4.32 6.77 1.88
C SER A 471 3.95 6.39 0.46
N ASN A 472 4.37 5.24 -0.02
CA ASN A 472 3.94 4.68 -1.30
C ASN A 472 4.10 3.16 -1.26
N ILE A 473 3.56 2.47 -2.26
CA ILE A 473 3.58 1.00 -2.26
C ILE A 473 5.01 0.43 -2.40
N GLU A 474 5.92 1.17 -3.05
CA GLU A 474 7.31 0.74 -3.25
C GLU A 474 8.16 0.89 -1.96
N VAL A 475 7.81 1.86 -1.09
CA VAL A 475 8.40 1.97 0.26
C VAL A 475 8.05 0.73 1.11
N LEU A 476 6.77 0.32 1.10
CA LEU A 476 6.31 -0.90 1.78
C LEU A 476 7.04 -2.14 1.24
N HIS A 477 7.13 -2.24 -0.08
CA HIS A 477 7.87 -3.28 -0.79
C HIS A 477 9.33 -3.38 -0.31
N ASN A 478 10.07 -2.27 -0.36
CA ASN A 478 11.50 -2.23 -0.01
C ASN A 478 11.71 -2.55 1.47
N ALA A 479 10.81 -2.12 2.35
CA ALA A 479 10.90 -2.41 3.77
C ALA A 479 10.85 -3.91 4.07
N ILE A 480 9.97 -4.66 3.40
CA ILE A 480 9.86 -6.11 3.56
C ILE A 480 11.09 -6.82 2.99
N HIS A 481 11.53 -6.48 1.78
CA HIS A 481 12.75 -7.05 1.19
C HIS A 481 13.95 -6.92 2.12
N ASN A 482 14.17 -5.72 2.66
CA ASN A 482 15.27 -5.44 3.58
C ASN A 482 15.13 -6.12 4.96
N ALA A 483 13.90 -6.20 5.47
CA ALA A 483 13.64 -6.80 6.78
C ALA A 483 13.78 -8.33 6.75
N ALA A 484 13.15 -8.98 5.78
CA ALA A 484 13.17 -10.43 5.64
C ALA A 484 14.50 -10.95 5.06
N GLY A 485 15.10 -10.22 4.12
CA GLY A 485 16.33 -10.62 3.45
C GLY A 485 17.58 -10.29 4.25
N GLY A 486 17.80 -9.03 4.61
CA GLY A 486 19.04 -8.56 5.24
C GLY A 486 20.33 -8.85 4.45
N GLU A 487 21.47 -8.48 5.02
CA GLU A 487 22.77 -8.59 4.36
C GLU A 487 23.10 -10.04 3.96
N GLY A 488 23.57 -10.25 2.74
CA GLY A 488 23.95 -11.56 2.19
C GLY A 488 22.78 -12.39 1.66
N SER A 489 21.55 -11.86 1.65
CA SER A 489 20.38 -12.52 1.09
C SER A 489 20.11 -12.11 -0.35
N GLN A 490 19.71 -13.09 -1.18
CA GLN A 490 19.21 -12.84 -2.53
C GLN A 490 17.94 -11.98 -2.51
N LEU A 491 17.12 -12.07 -1.45
CA LEU A 491 15.88 -11.32 -1.31
C LEU A 491 16.10 -9.80 -1.20
N THR A 492 17.31 -9.32 -0.90
CA THR A 492 17.62 -7.87 -0.85
C THR A 492 18.11 -7.28 -2.17
N THR A 493 18.44 -8.10 -3.17
CA THR A 493 18.98 -7.60 -4.43
C THR A 493 17.93 -7.70 -5.52
N THR A 494 17.76 -6.63 -6.31
CA THR A 494 16.81 -6.63 -7.43
C THR A 494 17.11 -7.73 -8.44
N LYS A 495 18.40 -8.05 -8.64
CA LYS A 495 18.86 -9.15 -9.51
C LYS A 495 18.32 -10.52 -9.09
N PHE A 496 18.33 -10.83 -7.79
CA PHE A 496 18.10 -12.20 -7.31
C PHE A 496 16.85 -12.39 -6.43
N ALA A 497 16.13 -11.33 -6.09
CA ALA A 497 15.04 -11.42 -5.11
C ALA A 497 13.95 -12.42 -5.49
N ALA A 498 13.59 -12.51 -6.77
CA ALA A 498 12.53 -13.41 -7.25
C ALA A 498 12.88 -14.90 -7.17
N PHE A 499 14.15 -15.26 -6.93
CA PHE A 499 14.51 -16.65 -6.68
C PHE A 499 14.03 -17.12 -5.31
N ASP A 500 13.93 -16.26 -4.28
CA ASP A 500 13.43 -16.70 -2.98
C ASP A 500 11.89 -16.87 -3.04
N PRO A 501 11.33 -18.04 -2.66
CA PRO A 501 9.88 -18.28 -2.70
C PRO A 501 9.03 -17.25 -1.93
N LEU A 502 9.59 -16.57 -0.93
CA LEU A 502 8.91 -15.52 -0.16
C LEU A 502 8.56 -14.29 -1.04
N PHE A 503 9.34 -14.05 -2.10
CA PHE A 503 9.08 -12.97 -3.08
C PHE A 503 7.64 -13.01 -3.58
N TRP A 504 7.17 -14.19 -4.01
CA TRP A 504 5.87 -14.35 -4.64
C TRP A 504 4.72 -14.07 -3.66
N LEU A 505 4.85 -14.51 -2.41
CA LEU A 505 3.85 -14.26 -1.36
C LEU A 505 3.79 -12.78 -0.98
N HIS A 506 4.95 -12.13 -0.89
CA HIS A 506 5.07 -10.70 -0.62
C HIS A 506 4.46 -9.85 -1.74
N HIS A 507 4.84 -10.12 -2.98
CA HIS A 507 4.33 -9.41 -4.15
C HIS A 507 2.84 -9.67 -4.39
N ALA A 508 2.33 -10.87 -4.08
CA ALA A 508 0.88 -11.13 -4.09
C ALA A 508 0.12 -10.24 -3.09
N ASN A 509 0.70 -9.90 -1.94
CA ASN A 509 0.08 -8.95 -1.00
C ASN A 509 0.21 -7.50 -1.46
N LEU A 510 1.33 -7.10 -2.09
CA LEU A 510 1.43 -5.78 -2.72
C LEU A 510 0.37 -5.60 -3.80
N ASP A 511 0.16 -6.62 -4.64
CA ASP A 511 -0.88 -6.61 -5.66
C ASP A 511 -2.30 -6.48 -5.05
N ARG A 512 -2.53 -7.13 -3.90
CA ARG A 512 -3.77 -6.99 -3.11
C ARG A 512 -3.95 -5.56 -2.58
N VAL A 513 -2.91 -4.94 -2.03
CA VAL A 513 -2.93 -3.54 -1.59
C VAL A 513 -3.21 -2.61 -2.77
N PHE A 514 -2.60 -2.86 -3.93
CA PHE A 514 -2.88 -2.11 -5.15
C PHE A 514 -4.33 -2.27 -5.61
N ALA A 515 -4.89 -3.49 -5.58
CA ALA A 515 -6.29 -3.72 -5.91
C ALA A 515 -7.24 -2.95 -4.97
N PHE A 516 -6.98 -2.94 -3.66
CA PHE A 516 -7.75 -2.13 -2.71
C PHE A 516 -7.64 -0.64 -3.00
N TRP A 517 -6.45 -0.16 -3.30
CA TRP A 517 -6.23 1.23 -3.67
C TRP A 517 -7.04 1.64 -4.90
N GLN A 518 -7.10 0.79 -5.94
CA GLN A 518 -7.87 1.05 -7.16
C GLN A 518 -9.37 1.11 -6.89
N VAL A 519 -9.89 0.25 -5.99
CA VAL A 519 -11.29 0.28 -5.57
C VAL A 519 -11.63 1.59 -4.84
N LEU A 520 -10.71 2.08 -4.01
CA LEU A 520 -10.87 3.33 -3.25
C LEU A 520 -10.67 4.58 -4.11
N ASN A 521 -9.92 4.47 -5.22
CA ASN A 521 -9.56 5.59 -6.11
C ASN A 521 -9.93 5.31 -7.59
N PRO A 522 -11.21 5.02 -7.91
CA PRO A 522 -11.62 4.49 -9.21
C PRO A 522 -11.44 5.49 -10.38
N THR A 523 -11.27 6.78 -10.09
CA THR A 523 -11.06 7.83 -11.10
C THR A 523 -9.60 8.22 -11.26
N SER A 524 -8.71 7.72 -10.41
CA SER A 524 -7.29 8.03 -10.53
C SER A 524 -6.68 7.17 -11.64
N ILE A 525 -6.02 7.84 -12.58
CA ILE A 525 -5.37 7.20 -13.73
C ILE A 525 -3.86 7.40 -13.64
N MET A 526 -3.13 6.48 -14.25
CA MET A 526 -1.70 6.67 -14.53
C MET A 526 -1.55 7.85 -15.49
N VAL A 527 -0.68 8.79 -15.14
CA VAL A 527 -0.37 9.95 -16.00
C VAL A 527 1.11 9.90 -16.34
N GLU A 528 1.44 9.81 -17.62
CA GLU A 528 2.83 9.95 -18.07
C GLU A 528 3.34 11.36 -17.74
N GLU A 529 4.40 11.44 -16.94
CA GLU A 529 5.08 12.70 -16.64
C GLU A 529 6.09 12.98 -17.77
N ARG A 530 5.84 14.03 -18.58
CA ARG A 530 6.86 14.57 -19.49
C ARG A 530 7.85 15.41 -18.70
N GLU A 531 9.14 15.11 -18.78
CA GLU A 531 10.18 15.99 -18.23
C GLU A 531 10.18 17.38 -18.90
N ARG A 532 10.54 18.40 -18.12
CA ARG A 532 10.63 19.82 -18.53
C ARG A 532 11.79 20.13 -19.51
N SER A 533 12.53 19.14 -19.99
CA SER A 533 13.71 19.31 -20.85
C SER A 533 13.44 19.08 -22.34
N GLY A 534 12.27 18.58 -22.74
CA GLY A 534 11.97 18.32 -24.16
C GLY A 534 12.73 17.13 -24.76
N GLU A 535 13.55 16.44 -23.97
CA GLU A 535 13.91 15.05 -24.21
C GLU A 535 12.82 14.18 -23.59
N LEU A 536 12.43 13.11 -24.29
CA LEU A 536 11.73 12.00 -23.67
C LEU A 536 12.65 11.49 -22.56
N ALA A 537 12.40 11.88 -21.31
CA ALA A 537 12.88 11.13 -20.16
C ALA A 537 12.57 9.67 -20.48
N GLY A 538 13.62 8.86 -20.54
CA GLY A 538 13.63 7.58 -21.22
C GLY A 538 12.29 6.88 -21.05
N LEU A 539 11.71 6.43 -22.17
CA LEU A 539 10.62 5.46 -22.17
C LEU A 539 10.84 4.57 -20.95
N ASP A 540 9.94 4.71 -19.98
CA ASP A 540 9.88 3.93 -18.77
C ASP A 540 10.13 2.48 -19.21
N THR A 541 11.33 1.95 -18.95
CA THR A 541 11.78 0.68 -19.57
C THR A 541 10.76 -0.41 -19.24
N GLY A 542 10.17 -0.33 -18.04
CA GLY A 542 9.03 -1.11 -17.60
C GLY A 542 7.82 -1.10 -18.53
N SER A 543 7.43 0.06 -19.09
CA SER A 543 6.29 0.20 -20.02
C SER A 543 6.53 -0.50 -21.37
N PHE A 544 7.76 -0.45 -21.90
CA PHE A 544 8.11 -1.17 -23.14
C PHE A 544 8.07 -2.69 -22.92
N TYR A 545 8.62 -3.17 -21.80
CA TYR A 545 8.67 -4.60 -21.48
C TYR A 545 7.31 -5.18 -21.05
N LEU A 546 6.46 -4.39 -20.35
CA LEU A 546 5.08 -4.74 -20.01
C LEU A 546 4.27 -5.17 -21.24
N SER A 547 4.44 -4.46 -22.35
CA SER A 547 3.64 -4.65 -23.56
C SER A 547 4.16 -5.74 -24.51
N THR A 548 5.39 -6.24 -24.30
CA THR A 548 6.08 -7.08 -25.29
C THR A 548 6.54 -8.43 -24.73
N ALA A 549 6.97 -8.50 -23.46
CA ALA A 549 7.45 -9.75 -22.85
C ALA A 549 6.32 -10.69 -22.40
N PHE A 550 5.13 -10.15 -22.11
CA PHE A 550 3.99 -10.89 -21.56
C PHE A 550 2.79 -11.02 -22.51
N ARG A 551 2.99 -10.80 -23.83
CA ARG A 551 1.92 -10.94 -24.84
C ARG A 551 1.38 -12.35 -24.97
#